data_AF-A0AAD5DNE8-F1
#
_entry.id   AF-A0AAD5DNE8-F1
#
_cell.length_a   1.000
_cell.length_b   1.000
_cell.length_c   1.000
_cell.angle_alpha   90.00
_cell.angle_beta   90.00
_cell.angle_gamma   90.00
#
_symmetry.space_group_name_H-M   'P 1'
#
loop_
_entity.id
_entity.type
_entity.pdbx_description
1 polymer ?
#
loop_
_entity_poly.entity_id
_entity_poly.type
_entity_poly.pdbx_seq_one_letter_code
_entity_poly.pdbx_strand_id
1 'polypeptide(L)'
;MSKTQDDKALVAGEEAGGGGGGVSLGKGAWDCDTNTEIPPEKEAIVFEEIATMDFPFEGIPTVPPRKDMDHMAFFCGGCRYRVTAYPDWPVERVKQALFKGGIARANKPAHIRNTPGIQKWEDLELIYAGQRMADGKQLADYHVPPGCKCLIAIERAKLELGKPDPDSAYWN
;
A
#
# COMPACT_ATOMS: atom_id res chain seq x y z
N MET A 1 -3.04 -46.86 -38.28
CA MET A 1 -2.43 -46.86 -36.94
C MET A 1 -1.56 -45.62 -36.84
N SER A 2 -1.96 -44.70 -35.97
CA SER A 2 -1.44 -43.33 -35.87
C SER A 2 -0.08 -43.29 -35.18
N LYS A 3 0.83 -42.42 -35.64
CA LYS A 3 2.12 -42.15 -35.00
C LYS A 3 1.92 -41.09 -33.91
N THR A 4 2.33 -41.38 -32.68
CA THR A 4 2.44 -40.40 -31.58
C THR A 4 3.93 -40.08 -31.39
N GLN A 5 4.25 -38.80 -31.39
CA GLN A 5 5.59 -38.24 -31.21
C GLN A 5 5.66 -37.71 -29.78
N ASP A 6 6.47 -38.32 -28.92
CA ASP A 6 6.83 -37.77 -27.61
C ASP A 6 8.27 -37.22 -27.71
N ASP A 7 8.41 -35.91 -27.84
CA ASP A 7 9.68 -35.21 -27.75
C ASP A 7 9.97 -34.87 -26.28
N LYS A 8 10.93 -35.58 -25.68
CA LYS A 8 11.55 -35.22 -24.41
C LYS A 8 12.53 -34.07 -24.64
N ALA A 9 12.18 -32.87 -24.19
CA ALA A 9 13.11 -31.76 -24.06
C ALA A 9 13.73 -31.70 -22.66
N LEU A 10 15.02 -31.33 -22.66
CA LEU A 10 15.99 -31.31 -21.57
C LEU A 10 15.57 -30.49 -20.35
N VAL A 11 16.00 -30.96 -19.17
CA VAL A 11 16.02 -30.22 -17.91
C VAL A 11 17.37 -29.52 -17.76
N ALA A 12 17.36 -28.19 -17.70
CA ALA A 12 18.37 -27.38 -17.03
C ALA A 12 17.75 -26.03 -16.65
N GLY A 13 17.83 -25.64 -15.37
CA GLY A 13 17.37 -24.33 -14.91
C GLY A 13 17.08 -24.29 -13.42
N GLU A 14 18.09 -23.88 -12.65
CA GLU A 14 18.07 -23.51 -11.23
C GLU A 14 17.11 -22.35 -10.90
N GLU A 15 16.72 -22.32 -9.62
CA GLU A 15 16.09 -21.25 -8.83
C GLU A 15 14.72 -20.74 -9.29
N ALA A 16 13.67 -21.36 -8.72
CA ALA A 16 12.31 -20.83 -8.73
C ALA A 16 12.19 -19.61 -7.81
N GLY A 17 12.47 -18.43 -8.39
CA GLY A 17 11.87 -17.18 -7.95
C GLY A 17 10.34 -17.28 -8.04
N GLY A 18 9.67 -17.00 -6.92
CA GLY A 18 8.22 -17.01 -6.82
C GLY A 18 7.58 -15.93 -7.68
N GLY A 19 6.62 -16.32 -8.51
CA GLY A 19 5.78 -15.41 -9.28
C GLY A 19 4.49 -16.07 -9.72
N GLY A 20 3.35 -15.45 -9.38
CA GLY A 20 2.06 -15.75 -9.99
C GLY A 20 0.83 -15.41 -9.13
N GLY A 21 0.50 -14.11 -8.98
CA GLY A 21 -0.80 -13.68 -8.45
C GLY A 21 -0.90 -12.19 -8.11
N GLY A 22 -1.46 -11.39 -9.02
CA GLY A 22 -2.15 -10.12 -8.75
C GLY A 22 -1.39 -8.95 -8.10
N VAL A 23 -0.85 -8.05 -8.93
CA VAL A 23 -0.48 -6.62 -8.68
C VAL A 23 -0.46 -6.08 -7.22
N SER A 24 0.27 -6.70 -6.31
CA SER A 24 0.69 -6.08 -5.05
C SER A 24 2.04 -5.41 -5.28
N LEU A 25 2.03 -4.17 -5.79
CA LEU A 25 3.26 -3.44 -6.09
C LEU A 25 4.04 -3.08 -4.81
N GLY A 26 4.83 -4.04 -4.34
CA GLY A 26 6.21 -3.87 -3.89
C GLY A 26 6.41 -3.48 -2.43
N LYS A 27 6.55 -4.50 -1.56
CA LYS A 27 6.90 -4.49 -0.11
C LYS A 27 5.79 -4.97 0.84
N GLY A 28 4.68 -5.49 0.31
CA GLY A 28 3.64 -6.17 1.08
C GLY A 28 2.73 -5.23 1.87
N ALA A 29 2.07 -5.76 2.88
CA ALA A 29 1.12 -5.02 3.70
C ALA A 29 1.41 -5.13 5.20
N TRP A 30 0.99 -4.11 5.95
CA TRP A 30 1.26 -3.96 7.36
C TRP A 30 0.03 -3.48 8.11
N ASP A 31 -0.26 -4.10 9.24
CA ASP A 31 -1.29 -3.65 10.17
C ASP A 31 -0.64 -2.80 11.26
N CYS A 32 -0.93 -1.50 11.25
CA CYS A 32 -0.41 -0.54 12.22
C CYS A 32 -1.03 -0.68 13.60
N ASP A 33 -2.24 -1.23 13.72
CA ASP A 33 -2.93 -1.35 15.00
C ASP A 33 -2.32 -2.46 15.85
N THR A 34 -1.91 -3.56 15.20
CA THR A 34 -1.22 -4.69 15.84
C THR A 34 0.31 -4.65 15.67
N ASN A 35 0.83 -3.74 14.83
CA ASN A 35 2.24 -3.63 14.48
C ASN A 35 2.80 -4.95 13.93
N THR A 36 2.09 -5.56 12.99
CA THR A 36 2.43 -6.85 12.38
C THR A 36 2.28 -6.82 10.87
N GLU A 37 3.04 -7.67 10.19
CA GLU A 37 2.86 -7.91 8.76
C GLU A 37 1.49 -8.55 8.50
N ILE A 38 0.83 -8.12 7.43
CA ILE A 38 -0.33 -8.80 6.88
C ILE A 38 0.21 -9.79 5.84
N PRO A 39 0.07 -11.11 6.07
CA PRO A 39 0.57 -12.11 5.13
C PRO A 39 -0.03 -11.94 3.73
N PRO A 40 0.73 -12.22 2.65
CA PRO A 40 0.26 -12.05 1.27
C PRO A 40 -1.09 -12.74 0.99
N GLU A 41 -1.29 -13.94 1.52
CA GLU A 41 -2.54 -14.71 1.36
C GLU A 41 -3.75 -14.10 2.09
N LYS A 42 -3.51 -13.17 3.02
CA LYS A 42 -4.55 -12.45 3.77
C LYS A 42 -4.79 -11.03 3.26
N GLU A 43 -3.91 -10.48 2.42
CA GLU A 43 -4.03 -9.09 1.94
C GLU A 43 -5.39 -8.83 1.29
N ALA A 44 -5.82 -9.67 0.35
CA ALA A 44 -7.09 -9.50 -0.34
C ALA A 44 -8.30 -9.58 0.61
N ILE A 45 -8.20 -10.36 1.70
CA ILE A 45 -9.25 -10.43 2.73
C ILE A 45 -9.28 -9.14 3.53
N VAL A 46 -8.12 -8.70 4.03
CA VAL A 46 -7.99 -7.52 4.90
C VAL A 46 -8.37 -6.24 4.16
N PHE A 47 -7.98 -6.10 2.89
CA PHE A 47 -8.34 -4.94 2.07
C PHE A 47 -9.70 -5.09 1.36
N GLU A 48 -10.44 -6.19 1.61
CA GLU A 48 -11.75 -6.48 1.00
C GLU A 48 -11.71 -6.41 -0.53
N GLU A 49 -10.68 -7.00 -1.13
CA GLU A 49 -10.40 -6.98 -2.58
C GLU A 49 -10.73 -8.33 -3.25
N ILE A 50 -11.41 -9.23 -2.53
CA ILE A 50 -11.86 -10.50 -3.10
C ILE A 50 -13.07 -10.24 -3.99
N ALA A 51 -12.93 -10.53 -5.28
CA ALA A 51 -14.02 -10.48 -6.22
C ALA A 51 -15.04 -11.59 -5.94
N THR A 52 -16.33 -11.24 -5.93
CA THR A 52 -17.45 -12.16 -5.74
C THR A 52 -18.48 -12.01 -6.86
N MET A 53 -19.43 -12.93 -6.92
CA MET A 53 -20.57 -12.87 -7.84
C MET A 53 -21.78 -12.12 -7.25
N ASP A 54 -21.62 -11.42 -6.11
CA ASP A 54 -22.72 -10.69 -5.46
C ASP A 54 -23.15 -9.46 -6.27
N PHE A 55 -22.20 -8.83 -6.98
CA PHE A 55 -22.40 -7.63 -7.79
C PHE A 55 -21.75 -7.76 -9.17
N PRO A 56 -22.14 -8.74 -10.01
CA PRO A 56 -21.42 -9.04 -11.24
C PRO A 56 -21.55 -7.90 -12.26
N PHE A 57 -20.48 -7.63 -13.02
CA PHE A 57 -20.49 -6.72 -14.16
C PHE A 57 -20.29 -7.54 -15.44
N GLU A 58 -21.29 -7.57 -16.32
CA GLU A 58 -21.26 -8.36 -17.56
C GLU A 58 -20.92 -9.86 -17.33
N GLY A 59 -21.35 -10.42 -16.19
CA GLY A 59 -21.05 -11.81 -15.81
C GLY A 59 -19.66 -12.04 -15.21
N ILE A 60 -18.86 -10.99 -15.04
CA ILE A 60 -17.55 -11.02 -14.40
C ILE A 60 -17.71 -10.70 -12.89
N PRO A 61 -17.08 -11.47 -11.99
CA PRO A 61 -17.11 -11.16 -10.56
C PRO A 61 -16.45 -9.79 -10.31
N THR A 62 -17.02 -9.03 -9.38
CA THR A 62 -16.48 -7.72 -8.99
C THR A 62 -16.18 -7.70 -7.50
N VAL A 63 -15.35 -6.74 -7.09
CA VAL A 63 -15.10 -6.49 -5.67
C VAL A 63 -16.35 -5.84 -5.06
N PRO A 64 -16.98 -6.44 -4.03
CA PRO A 64 -18.15 -5.85 -3.40
C PRO A 64 -17.86 -4.50 -2.73
N PRO A 65 -18.91 -3.71 -2.43
CA PRO A 65 -18.76 -2.54 -1.57
C PRO A 65 -18.11 -2.90 -0.23
N ARG A 66 -17.21 -2.02 0.22
CA ARG A 66 -16.46 -2.18 1.48
C ARG A 66 -17.41 -2.24 2.68
N LYS A 67 -17.03 -3.01 3.69
CA LYS A 67 -17.74 -3.17 4.97
C LYS A 67 -16.91 -2.66 6.15
N ASP A 68 -15.58 -2.74 6.08
CA ASP A 68 -14.70 -2.15 7.10
C ASP A 68 -14.64 -0.63 6.92
N MET A 69 -15.35 0.08 7.79
CA MET A 69 -15.40 1.55 7.83
C MET A 69 -14.48 2.15 8.89
N ASP A 70 -13.90 1.30 9.74
CA ASP A 70 -13.12 1.70 10.92
C ASP A 70 -11.63 1.80 10.61
N HIS A 71 -11.19 1.21 9.50
CA HIS A 71 -9.79 1.18 9.09
C HIS A 71 -9.58 1.81 7.72
N MET A 72 -8.55 2.63 7.63
CA MET A 72 -8.10 3.24 6.38
C MET A 72 -6.78 2.62 5.92
N ALA A 73 -6.53 2.66 4.62
CA ALA A 73 -5.26 2.19 4.03
C ALA A 73 -4.45 3.32 3.40
N PHE A 74 -3.16 3.34 3.73
CA PHE A 74 -2.17 4.31 3.28
C PHE A 74 -1.06 3.62 2.50
N PHE A 75 -0.79 4.09 1.29
CA PHE A 75 0.37 3.67 0.51
C PHE A 75 1.60 4.47 0.93
N CYS A 76 2.67 3.78 1.32
CA CYS A 76 3.95 4.43 1.63
C CYS A 76 5.13 3.55 1.23
N GLY A 77 6.00 4.07 0.35
CA GLY A 77 7.24 3.40 -0.03
C GLY A 77 7.06 2.01 -0.65
N GLY A 78 5.91 1.76 -1.28
CA GLY A 78 5.50 0.49 -1.89
C GLY A 78 4.72 -0.47 -0.96
N CYS A 79 4.65 -0.18 0.34
CA CYS A 79 3.87 -0.97 1.29
C CYS A 79 2.47 -0.35 1.51
N ARG A 80 1.47 -1.20 1.75
CA ARG A 80 0.12 -0.80 2.19
C ARG A 80 0.01 -0.88 3.72
N TYR A 81 -0.31 0.22 4.37
CA TYR A 81 -0.49 0.31 5.81
C TYR A 81 -1.97 0.44 6.15
N ARG A 82 -2.50 -0.51 6.91
CA ARG A 82 -3.85 -0.45 7.48
C ARG A 82 -3.77 0.13 8.89
N VAL A 83 -4.63 1.07 9.21
CA VAL A 83 -4.70 1.68 10.54
C VAL A 83 -6.13 2.07 10.88
N THR A 84 -6.51 1.97 12.14
CA THR A 84 -7.77 2.54 12.64
C THR A 84 -7.74 4.06 12.45
N ALA A 85 -8.69 4.62 11.69
CA ALA A 85 -8.81 6.05 11.43
C ALA A 85 -10.22 6.41 10.94
N TYR A 86 -10.68 7.61 11.29
CA TYR A 86 -12.04 8.06 10.99
C TYR A 86 -12.03 9.46 10.37
N PRO A 87 -13.02 9.83 9.55
CA PRO A 87 -13.05 11.14 8.89
C PRO A 87 -13.01 12.33 9.85
N ASP A 88 -13.57 12.21 11.05
CA ASP A 88 -13.57 13.27 12.06
C ASP A 88 -12.25 13.41 12.83
N TRP A 89 -11.28 12.51 12.61
CA TRP A 89 -9.98 12.61 13.24
C TRP A 89 -9.12 13.71 12.62
N PRO A 90 -8.34 14.43 13.45
CA PRO A 90 -7.34 15.34 12.92
C PRO A 90 -6.21 14.56 12.24
N VAL A 91 -5.67 15.14 11.17
CA VAL A 91 -4.60 14.56 10.34
C VAL A 91 -3.38 14.14 11.17
N GLU A 92 -2.99 14.96 12.15
CA GLU A 92 -1.86 14.67 13.04
C GLU A 92 -2.05 13.39 13.86
N ARG A 93 -3.28 13.10 14.30
CA ARG A 93 -3.60 11.88 15.06
C ARG A 93 -3.38 10.64 14.19
N VAL A 94 -3.72 10.73 12.91
CA VAL A 94 -3.52 9.65 11.94
C VAL A 94 -2.03 9.43 11.67
N LYS A 95 -1.27 10.53 11.46
CA LYS A 95 0.20 10.46 11.31
C LYS A 95 0.86 9.80 12.53
N GLN A 96 0.44 10.18 13.74
CA GLN A 96 0.91 9.58 14.99
C GLN A 96 0.58 8.08 15.07
N ALA A 97 -0.63 7.67 14.70
CA ALA A 97 -1.04 6.27 14.68
C ALA A 97 -0.21 5.45 13.69
N LEU A 98 -0.03 5.94 12.46
CA LEU A 98 0.82 5.30 11.45
C LEU A 98 2.28 5.18 11.91
N PHE A 99 2.83 6.25 12.48
CA PHE A 99 4.21 6.26 12.99
C PHE A 99 4.40 5.27 14.13
N LYS A 100 3.51 5.30 15.13
CA LYS A 100 3.51 4.34 16.25
C LYS A 100 3.34 2.90 15.76
N GLY A 101 2.52 2.70 14.74
CA GLY A 101 2.25 1.41 14.10
C GLY A 101 3.32 0.97 13.09
N GLY A 102 4.48 1.62 13.05
CA GLY A 102 5.65 1.10 12.36
C GLY A 102 5.85 1.57 10.92
N ILE A 103 5.14 2.59 10.43
CA ILE A 103 5.27 3.07 9.03
C ILE A 103 6.70 3.51 8.66
N ALA A 104 7.54 3.86 9.63
CA ALA A 104 8.96 4.20 9.42
C ALA A 104 9.76 3.06 8.76
N ARG A 105 9.25 1.83 8.76
CA ARG A 105 9.82 0.70 8.01
C ARG A 105 9.79 0.90 6.49
N ALA A 106 9.00 1.86 5.98
CA ALA A 106 9.02 2.27 4.58
C ALA A 106 10.36 2.88 4.15
N ASN A 107 11.18 3.33 5.11
CA ASN A 107 12.50 3.90 4.85
C ASN A 107 13.39 2.92 4.08
N LYS A 108 14.09 3.44 3.06
CA LYS A 108 15.24 2.74 2.48
C LYS A 108 16.37 2.67 3.55
N PRO A 109 17.25 1.65 3.51
CA PRO A 109 18.44 1.61 4.35
C PRO A 109 19.24 2.92 4.33
N ALA A 110 19.82 3.29 5.47
CA ALA A 110 20.46 4.60 5.66
C ALA A 110 21.59 4.91 4.65
N HIS A 111 22.29 3.87 4.18
CA HIS A 111 23.40 4.01 3.24
C HIS A 111 22.96 4.21 1.78
N ILE A 112 21.68 4.01 1.45
CA ILE A 112 21.15 4.20 0.08
C ILE A 112 20.07 5.29 -0.02
N ARG A 113 19.66 5.91 1.10
CA ARG A 113 18.64 6.96 1.07
C ARG A 113 19.28 8.32 0.78
N ASN A 114 18.61 9.12 -0.04
CA ASN A 114 18.98 10.50 -0.39
C ASN A 114 18.34 11.56 0.52
N THR A 115 17.53 11.13 1.48
CA THR A 115 16.75 11.94 2.43
C THR A 115 16.85 11.32 3.83
N PRO A 116 16.55 12.06 4.90
CA PRO A 116 16.62 11.54 6.27
C PRO A 116 15.68 10.36 6.56
N GLY A 117 14.69 10.07 5.72
CA GLY A 117 13.63 9.10 5.99
C GLY A 117 12.61 9.65 6.99
N ILE A 118 11.56 8.87 7.24
CA ILE A 118 10.56 9.10 8.28
C ILE A 118 11.22 8.77 9.64
N GLN A 119 11.60 9.78 10.42
CA GLN A 119 12.24 9.63 11.75
C GLN A 119 11.26 9.91 12.90
N LYS A 120 10.23 10.71 12.65
CA LYS A 120 9.13 11.03 13.56
C LYS A 120 7.83 11.22 12.78
N TRP A 121 6.70 11.31 13.47
CA TRP A 121 5.38 11.40 12.81
C TRP A 121 5.23 12.69 11.99
N GLU A 122 5.91 13.77 12.38
CA GLU A 122 5.91 15.06 11.67
C GLU A 122 6.61 14.98 10.31
N ASP A 123 7.43 13.96 10.08
CA ASP A 123 8.08 13.72 8.79
C ASP A 123 7.11 13.10 7.77
N LEU A 124 5.89 12.74 8.19
CA LEU A 124 4.85 12.24 7.30
C LEU A 124 4.03 13.39 6.72
N GLU A 125 3.79 13.30 5.41
CA GLU A 125 2.77 14.06 4.70
C GLU A 125 1.68 13.11 4.23
N LEU A 126 0.41 13.41 4.54
CA LEU A 126 -0.73 12.66 4.06
C LEU A 126 -1.32 13.35 2.84
N ILE A 127 -1.66 12.57 1.81
CA ILE A 127 -2.23 13.06 0.56
C ILE A 127 -3.47 12.25 0.19
N TYR A 128 -4.54 12.94 -0.20
CA TYR A 128 -5.74 12.33 -0.78
C TYR A 128 -6.26 13.21 -1.92
N ALA A 129 -6.70 12.58 -3.00
CA ALA A 129 -7.17 13.29 -4.21
C ALA A 129 -6.20 14.40 -4.69
N GLY A 130 -4.89 14.18 -4.55
CA GLY A 130 -3.85 15.15 -4.91
C GLY A 130 -3.63 16.29 -3.91
N GLN A 131 -4.41 16.38 -2.83
CA GLN A 131 -4.33 17.44 -1.83
C GLN A 131 -3.45 17.02 -0.65
N ARG A 132 -2.50 17.89 -0.27
CA ARG A 132 -1.71 17.74 0.97
C ARG A 132 -2.56 18.12 2.18
N MET A 133 -2.49 17.30 3.22
CA MET A 133 -3.31 17.47 4.41
C MET A 133 -2.56 18.17 5.54
N ALA A 134 -3.10 19.28 6.00
CA ALA A 134 -2.53 20.06 7.09
C ALA A 134 -2.84 19.42 8.44
N ASP A 135 -1.88 19.52 9.37
CA ASP A 135 -2.10 19.15 10.77
C ASP A 135 -3.21 20.03 11.39
N GLY A 136 -3.89 19.54 12.43
CA GLY A 136 -5.06 20.20 13.03
C GLY A 136 -6.35 20.23 12.19
N LYS A 137 -6.31 19.90 10.89
CA LYS A 137 -7.51 19.71 10.05
C LYS A 137 -8.04 18.29 10.15
N GLN A 138 -9.34 18.11 9.97
CA GLN A 138 -9.96 16.78 9.96
C GLN A 138 -9.83 16.13 8.59
N LEU A 139 -9.79 14.80 8.53
CA LEU A 139 -9.81 14.08 7.25
C LEU A 139 -11.08 14.39 6.43
N ALA A 140 -12.21 14.65 7.10
CA ALA A 140 -13.48 15.03 6.50
C ALA A 140 -13.42 16.38 5.76
N ASP A 141 -12.55 17.30 6.20
CA ASP A 141 -12.32 18.58 5.50
C ASP A 141 -11.76 18.35 4.08
N TYR A 142 -11.12 17.20 3.85
CA TYR A 142 -10.59 16.75 2.56
C TYR A 142 -11.52 15.74 1.86
N HIS A 143 -12.74 15.57 2.36
CA HIS A 143 -13.73 14.61 1.85
C HIS A 143 -13.26 13.15 1.84
N VAL A 144 -12.36 12.77 2.77
CA VAL A 144 -11.98 11.37 2.94
C VAL A 144 -13.19 10.58 3.45
N PRO A 145 -13.66 9.56 2.73
CA PRO A 145 -14.77 8.73 3.20
C PRO A 145 -14.32 7.77 4.30
N PRO A 146 -15.25 7.27 5.15
CA PRO A 146 -14.97 6.15 6.05
C PRO A 146 -14.41 4.94 5.28
N GLY A 147 -13.52 4.19 5.93
CA GLY A 147 -12.92 3.00 5.32
C GLY A 147 -12.13 3.25 4.03
N CYS A 148 -11.61 4.47 3.79
CA CYS A 148 -10.88 4.79 2.57
C CYS A 148 -9.57 3.97 2.46
N LYS A 149 -9.34 3.31 1.32
CA LYS A 149 -8.19 2.41 1.10
C LYS A 149 -7.16 2.93 0.09
N CYS A 150 -7.23 4.21 -0.29
CA CYS A 150 -6.39 4.79 -1.34
C CYS A 150 -5.70 6.10 -0.91
N LEU A 151 -5.42 6.27 0.39
CA LEU A 151 -4.64 7.41 0.85
C LEU A 151 -3.15 7.20 0.59
N ILE A 152 -2.40 8.30 0.48
CA ILE A 152 -0.95 8.27 0.34
C ILE A 152 -0.33 8.82 1.63
N ALA A 153 0.68 8.14 2.14
CA ALA A 153 1.58 8.66 3.15
C ALA A 153 2.98 8.71 2.55
N ILE A 154 3.65 9.86 2.62
CA ILE A 154 4.98 10.05 2.06
C ILE A 154 5.86 10.84 3.02
N GLU A 155 7.15 10.58 2.98
CA GLU A 155 8.13 11.41 3.67
C GLU A 155 8.10 12.84 3.12
N ARG A 156 7.88 13.82 4.00
CA ARG A 156 7.81 15.25 3.66
C ARG A 156 9.06 15.75 2.95
N ALA A 157 10.25 15.34 3.39
CA ALA A 157 11.52 15.74 2.79
C ALA A 157 11.61 15.37 1.29
N LYS A 158 10.96 14.28 0.85
CA LYS A 158 10.90 13.92 -0.58
C LYS A 158 10.06 14.90 -1.40
N LEU A 159 8.99 15.45 -0.80
CA LEU A 159 8.16 16.46 -1.45
C LEU A 159 8.85 17.82 -1.52
N GLU A 160 9.74 18.10 -0.56
CA GLU A 160 10.51 19.35 -0.47
C GLU A 160 11.78 19.33 -1.33
N LEU A 161 12.31 18.15 -1.65
CA LEU A 161 13.49 18.00 -2.51
C LEU A 161 13.31 18.65 -3.88
N GLY A 162 12.06 18.75 -4.37
CA GLY A 162 11.71 19.41 -5.63
C GLY A 162 12.29 18.73 -6.88
N LYS A 163 12.91 17.57 -6.72
CA LYS A 163 13.51 16.75 -7.77
C LYS A 163 13.02 15.31 -7.60
N PRO A 164 12.73 14.60 -8.71
CA PRO A 164 12.46 13.17 -8.64
C PRO A 164 13.60 12.42 -7.94
N ASP A 165 13.27 11.33 -7.27
CA ASP A 165 14.29 10.39 -6.77
C ASP A 165 15.12 9.92 -7.98
N PRO A 166 16.46 10.09 -8.00
CA PRO A 166 17.30 9.63 -9.11
C PRO A 166 17.14 8.14 -9.41
N ASP A 167 16.73 7.33 -8.43
CA ASP A 167 16.46 5.90 -8.61
C ASP A 167 15.00 5.61 -8.96
N SER A 168 14.21 6.63 -9.30
CA SER A 168 12.84 6.42 -9.72
C SER A 168 12.83 5.73 -11.09
N ALA A 169 12.44 4.46 -11.12
CA ALA A 169 12.32 3.66 -12.33
C ALA A 169 11.39 4.26 -13.41
N TYR A 170 10.64 5.31 -13.09
CA TYR A 170 9.77 6.02 -14.04
C TYR A 170 10.48 7.17 -14.78
N TRP A 171 11.57 7.70 -14.22
CA TRP A 171 12.28 8.88 -14.75
C TRP A 171 13.65 8.56 -15.34
N ASN A 172 14.05 7.29 -15.35
CA ASN A 172 15.29 6.78 -15.95
C ASN A 172 15.03 6.05 -17.27
#